data_AF-A0A329RDK0-F1
#
_entry.id   AF-A0A329RDK0-F1
#
_cell.length_a   1.000
_cell.length_b   1.000
_cell.length_c   1.000
_cell.angle_alpha   90.00
_cell.angle_beta   90.00
_cell.angle_gamma   90.00
#
_symmetry.space_group_name_H-M   'P 1'
#
loop_
_entity.id
_entity.type
_entity.pdbx_description
1 polymer ?
#
loop_
_entity_poly.entity_id
_entity_poly.type
_entity_poly.pdbx_seq_one_letter_code
_entity_poly.pdbx_strand_id
1 'polypeptide(L)'
;MWDVAPMTHRYAFKAVNRTLRDIMGNARKSFGGNVFVLSGDFRQILPVVKTGTPAETIDACLKSSELWRHFQQLHPTGNMRVRSAGDTTSSFSEVLLQIGEGRHDVSPALGQDFMKIPKDMVIDNPPAKDTDDEEIAPVMIPKVWSG
;
A
#
# COMPACT_ATOMS: atom_id res chain seq x y z
N MET A 1 -8.80 -7.79 -16.01
CA MET A 1 -8.23 -7.84 -14.65
C MET A 1 -7.23 -6.71 -14.54
N TRP A 2 -7.22 -5.98 -13.43
CA TRP A 2 -6.31 -4.87 -13.18
C TRP A 2 -5.52 -5.18 -11.92
N ASP A 3 -4.22 -5.41 -12.06
CA ASP A 3 -3.34 -5.63 -10.93
C ASP A 3 -2.81 -4.31 -10.36
N VAL A 4 -2.50 -4.32 -9.07
CA VAL A 4 -1.94 -3.16 -8.37
C VAL A 4 -2.89 -1.94 -8.42
N ALA A 5 -4.19 -2.22 -8.35
CA ALA A 5 -5.25 -1.21 -8.40
C ALA A 5 -5.13 -0.05 -7.37
N PRO A 6 -4.66 -0.27 -6.12
CA PRO A 6 -4.58 0.79 -5.11
C PRO A 6 -3.69 1.97 -5.50
N MET A 7 -2.64 1.74 -6.31
CA MET A 7 -1.72 2.78 -6.75
C MET A 7 -2.23 3.58 -7.96
N THR A 8 -3.35 3.16 -8.55
CA THR A 8 -3.89 3.77 -9.76
C THR A 8 -4.89 4.87 -9.42
N HIS A 9 -4.75 6.03 -10.06
CA HIS A 9 -5.68 7.15 -9.91
C HIS A 9 -7.11 6.75 -10.30
N ARG A 10 -8.12 7.15 -9.51
CA ARG A 10 -9.53 6.77 -9.71
C ARG A 10 -10.08 7.08 -11.11
N TYR A 11 -9.53 8.10 -11.77
CA TYR A 11 -9.95 8.52 -13.10
C TYR A 11 -9.59 7.51 -14.20
N ALA A 12 -8.53 6.71 -14.03
CA ALA A 12 -8.24 5.63 -14.96
C ALA A 12 -9.40 4.61 -14.98
N PHE A 13 -9.90 4.22 -13.81
CA PHE A 13 -11.05 3.32 -13.71
C PHE A 13 -12.33 3.94 -14.26
N LYS A 14 -12.55 5.24 -14.03
CA LYS A 14 -13.70 5.97 -14.62
C LYS A 14 -13.63 5.99 -16.14
N ALA A 15 -12.45 6.27 -16.71
CA ALA A 15 -12.23 6.27 -18.15
C ALA A 15 -12.51 4.88 -18.74
N VAL A 16 -11.92 3.81 -18.17
CA VAL A 16 -12.17 2.44 -18.61
C VAL A 16 -13.64 2.04 -18.50
N ASN A 17 -14.30 2.37 -17.39
CA ASN A 17 -15.73 2.10 -17.21
C ASN A 17 -16.56 2.80 -18.30
N ARG A 18 -16.28 4.07 -18.60
CA ARG A 18 -16.96 4.82 -19.67
C ARG A 18 -16.71 4.19 -21.03
N THR A 19 -15.44 3.95 -21.37
CA THR A 19 -15.06 3.35 -22.65
C THR A 19 -15.72 2.00 -22.88
N LEU A 20 -15.77 1.13 -21.87
CA LEU A 20 -16.43 -0.17 -22.00
C LEU A 20 -17.96 -0.03 -22.11
N ARG A 21 -18.59 0.95 -21.45
CA ARG A 21 -20.01 1.23 -21.63
C ARG A 21 -20.33 1.66 -23.06
N ASP A 22 -19.49 2.50 -23.63
CA ASP A 22 -19.64 3.03 -24.99
C ASP A 22 -19.44 1.92 -26.03
N ILE A 23 -18.35 1.14 -25.92
CA ILE A 23 -18.04 0.02 -26.84
C ILE A 23 -19.12 -1.07 -26.79
N MET A 24 -19.59 -1.43 -25.59
CA MET A 24 -20.58 -2.50 -25.41
C MET A 24 -22.02 -2.04 -25.68
N GLY A 25 -22.25 -0.75 -25.95
CA GLY A 25 -23.59 -0.19 -26.11
C GLY A 25 -24.47 -0.33 -24.85
N ASN A 26 -23.86 -0.43 -23.66
CA ASN A 26 -24.57 -0.70 -22.41
C ASN A 26 -24.25 0.33 -21.33
N ALA A 27 -24.84 1.52 -21.46
CA ALA A 27 -24.60 2.65 -20.57
C ALA A 27 -25.06 2.44 -19.11
N ARG A 28 -26.01 1.52 -18.88
CA ARG A 28 -26.61 1.30 -17.56
C ARG A 28 -25.80 0.35 -16.67
N LYS A 29 -24.98 -0.53 -17.26
CA LYS A 29 -24.17 -1.49 -16.50
C LYS A 29 -22.74 -0.98 -16.31
N SER A 30 -22.18 -1.16 -15.13
CA SER A 30 -20.75 -0.89 -14.89
C SER A 30 -19.89 -1.73 -15.83
N PHE A 31 -18.82 -1.12 -16.36
CA PHE A 31 -17.88 -1.70 -17.32
C PHE A 31 -18.56 -2.34 -18.55
N GLY A 32 -19.70 -1.78 -18.99
CA GLY A 32 -20.46 -2.32 -20.12
C GLY A 32 -21.08 -3.70 -19.88
N GLY A 33 -21.18 -4.13 -18.62
CA GLY A 33 -21.63 -5.47 -18.24
C GLY A 33 -20.53 -6.51 -18.12
N ASN A 34 -19.27 -6.14 -18.38
CA ASN A 34 -18.14 -7.05 -18.23
C ASN A 34 -17.79 -7.28 -16.76
N VAL A 35 -17.33 -8.50 -16.46
CA VAL A 35 -16.73 -8.80 -15.15
C VAL A 35 -15.37 -8.11 -15.07
N PHE A 36 -15.23 -7.24 -14.07
CA PHE A 36 -14.00 -6.49 -13.84
C PHE A 36 -13.41 -6.88 -12.48
N VAL A 37 -12.22 -7.47 -12.50
CA VAL A 37 -11.50 -7.91 -11.30
C VAL A 37 -10.34 -6.97 -11.04
N LEU A 38 -10.28 -6.46 -9.82
CA LEU A 38 -9.16 -5.69 -9.29
C LEU A 38 -8.35 -6.56 -8.34
N SER A 39 -7.04 -6.51 -8.45
CA SER A 39 -6.12 -7.07 -7.46
C SER A 39 -5.16 -5.99 -6.95
N GLY A 40 -4.59 -6.23 -5.78
CA GLY A 40 -3.68 -5.33 -5.11
C GLY A 40 -3.95 -5.28 -3.61
N ASP A 41 -2.97 -4.74 -2.88
CA ASP A 41 -3.04 -4.60 -1.44
C ASP A 41 -3.18 -3.11 -1.08
N PHE A 42 -4.31 -2.74 -0.46
CA PHE A 42 -4.57 -1.35 -0.05
C PHE A 42 -3.73 -0.89 1.15
N ARG A 43 -2.92 -1.79 1.72
CA ARG A 43 -1.88 -1.47 2.70
C ARG A 43 -0.57 -1.02 2.03
N GLN A 44 -0.51 -1.05 0.71
CA GLN A 44 0.57 -0.44 -0.08
C GLN A 44 0.35 1.07 -0.23
N ILE A 45 1.25 1.72 -0.98
CA ILE A 45 1.22 3.17 -1.20
C ILE A 45 -0.06 3.62 -1.92
N LEU A 46 -0.50 4.83 -1.60
CA LEU A 46 -1.59 5.53 -2.28
C LEU A 46 -1.16 5.99 -3.69
N PRO A 47 -2.10 6.36 -4.57
CA PRO A 47 -1.76 6.95 -5.85
C PRO A 47 -0.91 8.22 -5.68
N VAL A 48 0.11 8.37 -6.51
CA VAL A 48 0.96 9.57 -6.50
C VAL A 48 0.25 10.71 -7.21
N VAL A 49 -0.02 11.81 -6.49
CA VAL A 49 -0.49 13.08 -7.06
C VAL A 49 0.67 14.08 -7.00
N LYS A 50 1.23 14.44 -8.16
CA LYS A 50 2.34 15.40 -8.22
C LYS A 50 1.88 16.75 -7.66
N THR A 51 2.66 17.30 -6.74
CA THR A 51 2.37 18.58 -6.05
C THR A 51 0.98 18.64 -5.41
N GLY A 52 0.40 17.47 -5.12
CA GLY A 52 -0.92 17.35 -4.51
C GLY A 52 -0.83 17.37 -2.99
N THR A 53 -1.89 17.88 -2.38
CA THR A 53 -2.14 17.83 -0.94
C THR A 53 -2.54 16.42 -0.50
N PRO A 54 -2.56 16.13 0.82
CA PRO A 54 -3.05 14.85 1.33
C PRO A 54 -4.52 14.61 0.95
N ALA A 55 -5.33 15.67 0.93
CA ALA A 55 -6.73 15.61 0.54
C ALA A 55 -6.90 15.21 -0.94
N GLU A 56 -6.07 15.75 -1.83
CA GLU A 56 -6.05 15.38 -3.25
C GLU A 56 -5.55 13.95 -3.46
N THR A 57 -4.58 13.51 -2.67
CA THR A 57 -4.11 12.11 -2.69
C THR A 57 -5.21 11.14 -2.24
N ILE A 58 -5.97 11.48 -1.19
CA ILE A 58 -7.14 10.71 -0.76
C ILE A 58 -8.21 10.73 -1.84
N ASP A 59 -8.49 11.89 -2.45
CA ASP A 59 -9.49 12.01 -3.53
C ASP A 59 -9.09 11.20 -4.78
N ALA A 60 -7.79 11.09 -5.07
CA ALA A 60 -7.24 10.27 -6.15
C ALA A 60 -7.45 8.76 -5.94
N CYS A 61 -7.65 8.31 -4.71
CA CYS A 61 -7.81 6.89 -4.39
C CYS A 61 -9.08 6.30 -5.02
N LEU A 62 -8.99 5.03 -5.43
CA LEU A 62 -10.17 4.30 -5.94
C LEU A 62 -11.32 4.26 -4.93
N LYS A 63 -11.04 4.18 -3.62
CA LYS A 63 -12.05 4.20 -2.55
C LYS A 63 -12.89 5.49 -2.53
N SER A 64 -12.34 6.59 -3.03
CA SER A 64 -13.01 7.89 -3.19
C SER A 64 -13.78 8.00 -4.51
N SER A 65 -13.80 6.95 -5.33
CA SER A 65 -14.57 6.88 -6.56
C SER A 65 -15.99 6.40 -6.29
N GLU A 66 -16.96 6.96 -7.00
CA GLU A 66 -18.32 6.44 -7.05
C GLU A 66 -18.39 4.98 -7.51
N LEU A 67 -17.39 4.52 -8.27
CA LEU A 67 -17.28 3.13 -8.72
C LEU A 67 -17.04 2.16 -7.57
N TRP A 68 -16.49 2.62 -6.44
CA TRP A 68 -16.14 1.75 -5.31
C TRP A 68 -17.34 0.95 -4.80
N ARG A 69 -18.53 1.57 -4.76
CA ARG A 69 -19.78 0.93 -4.32
C ARG A 69 -20.21 -0.27 -5.16
N HIS A 70 -19.66 -0.42 -6.36
CA HIS A 70 -19.98 -1.51 -7.29
C HIS A 70 -19.03 -2.71 -7.18
N PHE A 71 -17.95 -2.59 -6.41
CA PHE A 71 -17.01 -3.68 -6.21
C PHE A 71 -17.39 -4.51 -4.97
N GLN A 72 -17.37 -5.84 -5.15
CA GLN A 72 -17.37 -6.77 -4.02
C GLN A 72 -15.93 -6.94 -3.54
N GLN A 73 -15.72 -6.81 -2.23
CA GLN A 73 -14.41 -6.95 -1.61
C GLN A 73 -14.18 -8.40 -1.20
N LEU A 74 -13.05 -8.96 -1.60
CA LEU A 74 -12.57 -10.28 -1.20
C LEU A 74 -11.23 -10.10 -0.51
N HIS A 75 -11.06 -10.72 0.65
CA HIS A 75 -9.85 -10.61 1.47
C HIS A 75 -9.20 -11.99 1.59
N PRO A 76 -8.16 -12.29 0.79
CA PRO A 76 -7.38 -13.51 0.97
C PRO A 76 -6.65 -13.46 2.30
N THR A 77 -6.90 -14.45 3.17
CA THR A 77 -6.26 -14.55 4.49
C THR A 77 -4.99 -15.41 4.49
N GLY A 78 -4.79 -16.20 3.44
CA GLY A 78 -3.62 -17.07 3.30
C GLY A 78 -2.42 -16.36 2.68
N ASN A 79 -1.38 -16.11 3.48
CA ASN A 79 -0.08 -15.68 2.95
C ASN A 79 0.72 -16.91 2.46
N MET A 80 0.65 -17.18 1.16
CA MET A 80 1.33 -18.34 0.57
C MET A 80 2.86 -18.26 0.68
N ARG A 81 3.45 -17.05 0.73
CA ARG A 81 4.92 -16.90 0.88
C ARG A 81 5.39 -17.38 2.26
N VAL A 82 4.64 -17.04 3.31
CA VAL A 82 4.94 -17.47 4.68
C VAL A 82 4.75 -18.99 4.82
N ARG A 83 3.67 -19.53 4.25
CA ARG A 83 3.41 -20.98 4.27
C ARG A 83 4.54 -21.80 3.64
N SER A 84 5.19 -21.28 2.59
CA SER A 84 6.31 -21.94 1.94
C SER A 84 7.64 -21.79 2.67
N ALA A 85 7.79 -20.77 3.53
CA ALA A 85 9.05 -20.44 4.20
C ALA A 85 9.20 -21.03 5.61
N GLY A 86 8.14 -21.64 6.17
CA GLY A 86 8.15 -22.31 7.47
C GLY A 86 8.05 -21.36 8.68
N ASP A 87 8.03 -21.95 9.89
CA ASP A 87 7.66 -21.26 11.13
C ASP A 87 8.56 -20.07 11.50
N THR A 88 9.81 -20.05 11.04
CA THR A 88 10.77 -18.95 11.29
C THR A 88 10.36 -17.61 10.67
N THR A 89 9.46 -17.61 9.68
CA THR A 89 9.00 -16.38 9.01
C THR A 89 7.66 -15.85 9.52
N SER A 90 6.98 -16.60 10.39
CA SER A 90 5.65 -16.24 10.88
C SER A 90 5.67 -14.97 11.74
N SER A 91 6.63 -14.83 12.67
CA SER A 91 6.79 -13.64 13.50
C SER A 91 7.04 -12.38 12.66
N PHE A 92 7.95 -12.47 11.69
CA PHE A 92 8.25 -11.40 10.74
C PHE A 92 7.00 -10.99 9.94
N SER A 93 6.22 -11.97 9.48
CA SER A 93 5.01 -11.69 8.71
C SER A 93 3.93 -10.98 9.51
N GLU A 94 3.78 -11.32 10.79
CA GLU A 94 2.84 -10.66 11.70
C GLU A 94 3.24 -9.19 11.92
N VAL A 95 4.53 -8.92 12.09
CA VAL A 95 5.04 -7.54 12.18
C VAL A 95 4.71 -6.75 10.91
N LEU A 96 4.94 -7.32 9.71
CA LEU A 96 4.59 -6.63 8.47
C LEU A 96 3.08 -6.37 8.32
N LEU A 97 2.23 -7.29 8.79
CA LEU A 97 0.78 -7.11 8.80
C LEU A 97 0.38 -5.96 9.74
N GLN A 98 0.97 -5.90 10.94
CA GLN A 98 0.71 -4.81 11.88
C GLN A 98 1.16 -3.45 11.33
N ILE A 99 2.30 -3.39 10.63
CA ILE A 99 2.75 -2.18 9.94
C ILE A 99 1.73 -1.75 8.88
N GLY A 100 1.37 -2.66 7.97
CA GLY A 100 0.45 -2.37 6.88
C GLY A 100 -0.94 -1.94 7.35
N GLU A 101 -1.36 -2.36 8.55
CA GLU A 101 -2.65 -2.02 9.14
C GLU A 101 -2.57 -0.86 10.14
N GLY A 102 -1.40 -0.24 10.30
CA GLY A 102 -1.19 0.91 11.18
C GLY A 102 -1.32 0.58 12.67
N ARG A 103 -1.12 -0.68 13.07
CA ARG A 103 -1.19 -1.16 14.46
C ARG A 103 0.19 -1.45 15.08
N HIS A 104 1.25 -0.91 14.49
CA HIS A 104 2.61 -1.11 14.96
C HIS A 104 2.93 -0.22 16.17
N ASP A 105 3.91 -0.64 16.96
CA ASP A 105 4.45 0.15 18.07
C ASP A 105 5.14 1.42 17.54
N VAL A 106 4.91 2.54 18.23
CA VAL A 106 5.59 3.82 17.97
C VAL A 106 6.76 4.03 18.93
N SER A 107 7.73 4.83 18.51
CA SER A 107 8.89 5.19 19.32
C SER A 107 8.50 6.16 20.44
N PRO A 108 8.68 5.80 21.73
CA PRO A 108 8.42 6.73 22.83
C PRO A 108 9.34 7.95 22.82
N ALA A 109 10.54 7.81 22.24
CA ALA A 109 11.56 8.85 22.23
C ALA A 109 11.37 9.86 21.07
N LEU A 110 10.85 9.42 19.93
CA LEU A 110 10.74 10.24 18.71
C LEU A 110 9.30 10.67 18.40
N GLY A 111 8.31 10.07 19.07
CA GLY A 111 6.90 10.40 18.91
C GLY A 111 6.16 9.50 17.93
N GLN A 112 4.90 9.84 17.67
CA GLN A 112 3.92 9.00 16.97
C GLN A 112 4.22 8.80 15.47
N ASP A 113 5.07 9.64 14.89
CA ASP A 113 5.44 9.55 13.47
C ASP A 113 6.55 8.52 13.18
N PHE A 114 7.13 7.93 14.22
CA PHE A 114 8.25 6.99 14.09
C PHE A 114 7.88 5.62 14.62
N MET A 115 8.01 4.60 13.77
CA MET A 115 7.84 3.20 14.15
C MET A 115 9.00 2.73 15.04
N LYS A 116 8.69 1.89 16.03
CA LYS A 116 9.69 1.12 16.77
C LYS A 116 10.01 -0.20 16.05
N ILE A 117 11.27 -0.39 15.65
CA ILE A 117 11.72 -1.66 15.06
C ILE A 117 11.92 -2.70 16.17
N PRO A 118 11.36 -3.92 16.05
CA PRO A 118 11.60 -5.01 16.99
C PRO A 118 13.08 -5.37 17.08
N LYS A 119 13.61 -5.59 18.30
CA LYS A 119 15.05 -5.81 18.54
C LYS A 119 15.60 -7.04 17.82
N ASP A 120 14.78 -8.07 17.68
CA ASP A 120 15.08 -9.31 16.96
C ASP A 120 15.17 -9.13 15.44
N MET A 121 14.74 -7.97 14.91
CA MET A 121 14.86 -7.59 13.51
C MET A 121 16.02 -6.60 13.25
N VAL A 122 16.78 -6.24 14.28
CA VAL A 122 17.94 -5.34 14.19
C VAL A 122 19.22 -6.18 14.13
N ILE A 123 20.08 -5.87 13.17
CA ILE A 123 21.43 -6.42 13.08
C ILE A 123 22.38 -5.32 13.54
N ASP A 124 23.25 -5.64 14.51
CA ASP A 124 24.27 -4.70 14.97
C ASP A 124 25.23 -4.38 13.82
N ASN A 125 25.38 -3.10 13.51
CA ASN A 125 26.40 -2.62 12.58
C ASN A 125 27.64 -2.23 13.39
N PRO A 126 28.71 -3.06 13.44
CA PRO A 126 29.93 -2.67 14.11
C PRO A 126 30.53 -1.45 13.39
N PRO A 127 31.18 -0.51 14.11
CA PRO A 127 31.80 0.66 13.49
C PRO A 127 32.82 0.21 12.44
N ALA A 128 32.60 0.62 11.20
CA ALA A 128 33.52 0.37 10.10
C ALA A 128 34.89 0.99 10.44
N LYS A 129 35.97 0.23 10.19
CA LYS A 129 37.29 0.84 10.02
C LYS A 129 37.28 1.49 8.64
N ASP A 130 37.47 2.80 8.61
CA ASP A 130 37.55 3.67 7.43
C ASP A 130 36.18 4.03 6.82
N THR A 131 35.71 5.23 7.15
CA THR A 131 34.39 5.77 6.80
C THR A 131 34.45 6.68 5.58
N ASP A 132 33.91 6.21 4.45
CA ASP A 132 33.29 7.07 3.42
C ASP A 132 31.79 7.34 3.74
N ASP A 133 31.30 6.86 4.89
CA ASP A 133 29.89 6.87 5.30
C ASP A 133 29.51 8.08 6.19
N GLU A 134 30.08 9.27 5.96
CA GLU A 134 29.64 10.47 6.71
C GLU A 134 28.19 10.90 6.38
N GLU A 135 27.55 10.33 5.36
CA GLU A 135 26.22 10.76 4.89
C GLU A 135 25.04 9.86 5.31
N ILE A 136 25.28 8.69 5.94
CA ILE A 136 24.20 7.77 6.31
C ILE A 136 24.02 7.75 7.83
N ALA A 137 23.18 8.66 8.34
CA ALA A 137 22.71 8.60 9.72
C ALA A 137 21.99 7.25 9.98
N PRO A 138 22.29 6.55 11.09
CA PRO A 138 21.88 5.17 11.23
C PRO A 138 20.41 5.02 11.72
N VAL A 139 19.73 4.04 11.12
CA VAL A 139 18.54 3.30 11.63
C VAL A 139 17.16 3.98 11.59
N MET A 140 16.95 5.07 10.85
CA MET A 140 15.65 5.75 10.85
C MET A 140 15.04 5.81 9.45
N ILE A 141 13.91 5.13 9.23
CA ILE A 141 13.10 5.31 8.02
C ILE A 141 12.11 6.45 8.30
N PRO A 142 12.23 7.62 7.65
CA PRO A 142 11.26 8.69 7.77
C PRO A 142 9.90 8.20 7.26
N LYS A 143 8.82 8.76 7.80
CA LYS A 143 7.47 8.59 7.26
C LYS A 143 7.49 9.02 5.79
N VAL A 144 7.37 8.05 4.88
CA VAL A 144 7.15 8.33 3.47
C VAL A 144 5.80 9.06 3.42
N TRP A 145 5.79 10.26 2.83
CA TRP A 145 4.68 11.22 2.74
C TRP A 145 4.56 12.21 3.92
N SER A 146 5.28 13.33 3.80
CA SER A 146 4.88 14.64 4.34
C SER A 146 4.77 15.61 3.18
N GLY A 147 3.54 16.04 2.88
CA GLY A 147 3.17 16.89 1.75
C GLY A 147 1.67 16.94 1.61
#